data_AF-A0A7V8WFK3-F1
#
_entry.id   AF-A0A7V8WFK3-F1
#
_cell.length_a   1.000
_cell.length_b   1.000
_cell.length_c   1.000
_cell.angle_alpha   90.00
_cell.angle_beta   90.00
_cell.angle_gamma   90.00
#
_symmetry.space_group_name_H-M   'P 1'
#
loop_
_entity.id
_entity.type
_entity.pdbx_description
1 polymer ?
#
loop_
_entity_poly.entity_id
_entity_poly.type
_entity_poly.pdbx_seq_one_letter_code
_entity_poly.pdbx_strand_id
1 'polypeptide(L)'
;MTCESRELIVGYLYDELTDSERRSFDAHLSVCDECRGEVAGLKATRSHLSLWAPPEPEFAFRVVREQAPDAKVLPMRSRWKPGLGLAAAAVLVLAAATAIANLEVRYDASGLVVRTGWARGDGATVQNTGQDSRAANGAIQPASFRSELQALERRLRDLEISAAARPSAGSLQTASARMDDAEMLRRVRQIVGDAESRQQIIVAERLLEVMRDFDRQRQVDLAAIERGLGTYQGLTNAEIAQQRDMLNQLYRVAARQEK
;
A
#
# COMPACT_ATOMS: atom_id res chain seq x y z
N MET A 1 -31.03 -48.81 -26.00
CA MET A 1 -31.11 -48.35 -24.59
C MET A 1 -30.37 -47.04 -24.54
N THR A 2 -31.05 -45.93 -24.23
CA THR A 2 -30.46 -44.59 -24.27
C THR A 2 -29.69 -44.32 -22.97
N CYS A 3 -28.44 -43.91 -23.09
CA CYS A 3 -27.58 -43.49 -21.97
C CYS A 3 -27.92 -42.07 -21.51
N GLU A 4 -29.19 -41.78 -21.25
CA GLU A 4 -29.65 -40.47 -20.74
C GLU A 4 -28.96 -40.10 -19.42
N SER A 5 -28.51 -41.10 -18.67
CA SER A 5 -27.75 -40.95 -17.43
C SER A 5 -26.31 -40.44 -17.60
N ARG A 6 -25.80 -40.28 -18.83
CA ARG A 6 -24.42 -39.81 -19.08
C ARG A 6 -24.16 -38.40 -18.52
N GLU A 7 -25.20 -37.56 -18.47
CA GLU A 7 -25.11 -36.19 -17.92
C GLU A 7 -24.77 -36.18 -16.42
N LEU A 8 -25.07 -37.27 -15.71
CA LEU A 8 -24.80 -37.40 -14.27
C LEU A 8 -23.35 -37.81 -13.96
N ILE A 9 -22.54 -38.15 -14.96
CA ILE A 9 -21.15 -38.63 -14.77
C ILE A 9 -20.29 -37.61 -14.02
N VAL A 10 -20.38 -36.33 -14.39
CA VAL A 10 -19.56 -35.28 -13.76
C VAL A 10 -19.97 -35.11 -12.30
N GLY A 11 -21.26 -34.99 -12.01
CA GLY A 11 -21.78 -34.91 -10.65
C GLY A 11 -21.44 -36.14 -9.82
N TYR A 12 -21.41 -37.34 -10.42
CA TYR A 12 -20.98 -38.56 -9.75
C TYR A 12 -19.49 -38.54 -9.38
N LEU A 13 -18.62 -38.02 -10.26
CA LEU A 13 -17.17 -37.96 -10.02
C LEU A 13 -16.76 -36.96 -8.93
N TYR A 14 -17.53 -35.89 -8.76
CA TYR A 14 -17.29 -34.82 -7.79
C TYR A 14 -18.17 -34.91 -6.54
N ASP A 15 -18.95 -36.01 -6.40
CA ASP A 15 -19.88 -36.23 -5.30
C ASP A 15 -20.95 -35.13 -5.13
N GLU A 16 -21.42 -34.56 -6.25
CA GLU A 16 -22.42 -33.48 -6.29
C GLU A 16 -23.86 -33.98 -6.50
N LEU A 17 -24.05 -35.28 -6.75
CA LEU A 17 -25.37 -35.90 -6.92
C LEU A 17 -26.12 -36.03 -5.58
N THR A 18 -27.44 -35.90 -5.64
CA THR A 18 -28.30 -36.28 -4.51
C THR A 18 -28.24 -37.80 -4.25
N ASP A 19 -28.58 -38.23 -3.03
CA ASP A 19 -28.60 -39.66 -2.67
C ASP A 19 -29.55 -40.51 -3.53
N SER A 20 -30.62 -39.91 -4.04
CA SER A 20 -31.54 -40.56 -4.98
C SER A 20 -30.90 -40.76 -6.35
N GLU A 21 -30.24 -39.73 -6.88
CA GLU A 21 -29.60 -39.78 -8.20
C GLU A 21 -28.36 -40.66 -8.19
N ARG A 22 -27.61 -40.66 -7.08
CA ARG A 22 -26.48 -41.58 -6.92
C ARG A 22 -26.92 -43.03 -6.97
N ARG A 23 -27.99 -43.40 -6.25
CA ARG A 23 -28.52 -44.77 -6.25
C ARG A 23 -29.04 -45.20 -7.63
N SER A 24 -29.74 -44.31 -8.35
CA SER A 24 -30.20 -44.62 -9.70
C SER A 24 -29.04 -44.76 -10.69
N PHE A 25 -28.02 -43.91 -10.56
CA PHE A 25 -26.82 -43.96 -11.38
C PHE A 25 -25.96 -45.20 -11.08
N ASP A 26 -25.79 -45.59 -9.82
CA ASP A 26 -25.10 -46.83 -9.44
C ASP A 26 -25.83 -48.06 -9.99
N ALA A 27 -27.17 -48.07 -9.95
CA ALA A 27 -27.96 -49.11 -10.60
C ALA A 27 -27.73 -49.15 -12.12
N HIS A 28 -27.64 -48.00 -12.78
CA HIS A 28 -27.31 -47.91 -14.20
C HIS A 28 -25.90 -48.43 -14.52
N LEU A 29 -24.89 -48.07 -13.71
CA LEU A 29 -23.51 -48.54 -13.86
C LEU A 29 -23.39 -50.06 -13.77
N SER A 30 -24.31 -50.74 -13.06
CA SER A 30 -24.34 -52.21 -13.00
C SER A 30 -24.75 -52.88 -14.32
N VAL A 31 -25.47 -52.16 -15.19
CA VAL A 31 -26.06 -52.70 -16.44
C VAL A 31 -25.37 -52.14 -17.70
N CYS A 32 -24.79 -50.94 -17.63
CA CYS A 32 -24.19 -50.25 -18.78
C CYS A 32 -22.65 -50.26 -18.72
N ASP A 33 -22.01 -51.04 -19.59
CA ASP A 33 -20.55 -51.13 -19.67
C ASP A 33 -19.91 -49.85 -20.25
N GLU A 34 -20.60 -49.14 -21.15
CA GLU A 34 -20.10 -47.89 -21.74
C GLU A 34 -19.92 -46.80 -20.67
N CYS A 35 -20.96 -46.52 -19.88
CA CYS A 35 -20.88 -45.55 -18.79
C CYS A 35 -19.86 -45.96 -17.71
N ARG A 36 -19.71 -47.26 -17.45
CA ARG A 36 -18.67 -47.77 -16.53
C ARG A 36 -17.26 -47.49 -17.07
N GLY A 37 -17.06 -47.70 -18.36
CA GLY A 37 -15.81 -47.38 -19.06
C GLY A 37 -15.47 -45.90 -18.99
N GLU A 38 -16.45 -45.02 -19.21
CA GLU A 38 -16.26 -43.58 -19.11
C GLU A 38 -15.88 -43.11 -17.72
N VAL A 39 -16.60 -43.57 -16.68
CA VAL A 39 -16.29 -43.25 -15.28
C VAL A 39 -14.90 -43.74 -14.90
N ALA A 40 -14.52 -44.95 -15.32
CA ALA A 40 -13.19 -45.50 -15.08
C ALA A 40 -12.10 -44.67 -15.80
N GLY A 41 -12.32 -44.30 -17.06
CA GLY A 41 -11.40 -43.46 -17.84
C GLY A 41 -11.18 -42.09 -17.21
N LEU A 42 -12.25 -41.41 -16.77
CA LEU A 42 -12.13 -40.11 -16.10
C LEU A 42 -11.44 -40.21 -14.75
N LYS A 43 -11.72 -41.25 -13.95
CA LYS A 43 -11.01 -41.52 -12.69
C LYS A 43 -9.51 -41.79 -12.93
N ALA A 44 -9.16 -42.51 -13.98
CA ALA A 44 -7.77 -42.74 -14.37
C ALA A 44 -7.08 -41.42 -14.75
N THR A 45 -7.71 -40.56 -15.56
CA THR A 45 -7.19 -39.23 -15.89
C THR A 45 -6.96 -38.39 -14.63
N ARG A 46 -7.91 -38.39 -13.68
CA ARG A 46 -7.75 -37.68 -12.40
C ARG A 46 -6.57 -38.18 -11.60
N SER A 47 -6.37 -39.51 -11.55
CA SER A 47 -5.20 -40.10 -10.90
C SER A 47 -3.90 -39.67 -11.58
N HIS A 48 -3.86 -39.63 -12.91
CA HIS A 48 -2.69 -39.19 -13.66
C HIS A 48 -2.37 -37.71 -13.43
N LEU A 49 -3.40 -36.84 -13.43
CA LEU A 49 -3.24 -35.42 -13.10
C LEU A 49 -2.82 -35.18 -11.66
N SER A 50 -3.21 -36.05 -10.72
CA SER A 50 -2.78 -35.93 -9.31
C SER A 50 -1.28 -36.21 -9.11
N LEU A 51 -0.65 -36.93 -10.05
CA LEU A 51 0.79 -37.17 -10.08
C LEU A 51 1.56 -36.02 -10.73
N TRP A 52 0.87 -35.13 -11.45
CA TRP A 52 1.52 -34.02 -12.12
C TRP A 52 1.96 -32.98 -11.08
N ALA A 53 3.27 -32.82 -10.94
CA ALA A 53 3.85 -31.70 -10.21
C ALA A 53 3.98 -30.51 -11.16
N PRO A 54 3.41 -29.33 -10.82
CA PRO A 54 3.63 -28.13 -11.60
C PRO A 54 5.13 -27.79 -11.60
N PRO A 55 5.70 -27.38 -12.75
CA PRO A 55 7.09 -26.94 -12.81
C PRO A 55 7.29 -25.75 -11.86
N GLU A 56 8.45 -25.69 -11.20
CA GLU A 56 8.76 -24.54 -10.34
C GLU A 56 8.73 -23.25 -11.19
N PRO A 57 7.83 -22.31 -10.89
CA PRO A 57 7.83 -21.05 -11.58
C PRO A 57 9.09 -20.26 -11.21
N GLU A 58 9.90 -19.91 -12.20
CA GLU A 58 11.00 -18.96 -12.03
C GLU A 58 10.43 -17.55 -11.86
N PHE A 59 9.94 -17.26 -10.66
CA PHE A 59 9.60 -15.90 -10.30
C PHE A 59 10.89 -15.13 -10.00
N ALA A 60 11.11 -14.00 -10.69
CA ALA A 60 12.18 -13.04 -10.37
C ALA A 60 11.98 -12.33 -9.01
N PHE A 61 10.99 -12.77 -8.23
CA PHE A 61 10.68 -12.28 -6.90
C PHE A 61 10.45 -13.48 -5.98
N ARG A 62 10.90 -13.35 -4.73
CA ARG A 62 10.69 -14.35 -3.68
C ARG A 62 9.34 -14.08 -3.03
N VAL A 63 8.37 -15.00 -3.21
CA VAL A 63 7.14 -14.98 -2.42
C VAL A 63 7.49 -15.34 -0.98
N VAL A 64 7.71 -14.33 -0.15
CA VAL A 64 7.77 -14.50 1.30
C VAL A 64 6.34 -14.69 1.75
N ARG A 65 5.89 -15.95 1.90
CA ARG A 65 4.84 -16.22 2.88
C ARG A 65 5.48 -15.93 4.23
N GLU A 66 5.14 -14.77 4.78
CA GLU A 66 5.34 -14.53 6.19
C GLU A 66 4.53 -15.63 6.89
N GLN A 67 5.21 -16.71 7.27
CA GLN A 67 4.67 -17.60 8.29
C GLN A 67 4.46 -16.69 9.46
N ALA A 68 3.20 -16.30 9.69
CA ALA A 68 2.84 -15.59 10.89
C ALA A 68 3.47 -16.41 12.02
N PRO A 69 4.46 -15.88 12.76
CA PRO A 69 5.03 -16.61 13.87
C PRO A 69 3.84 -17.01 14.73
N ASP A 70 3.81 -18.25 15.24
CA ASP A 70 2.76 -18.73 16.15
C ASP A 70 2.52 -17.65 17.19
N ALA A 71 1.52 -16.82 16.93
CA ALA A 71 1.35 -15.58 17.65
C ALA A 71 0.61 -16.00 18.90
N LYS A 72 1.38 -16.50 19.86
CA LYS A 72 0.94 -16.71 21.23
C LYS A 72 0.43 -15.34 21.65
N VAL A 73 -0.90 -15.21 21.64
CA VAL A 73 -1.61 -13.95 21.86
C VAL A 73 -1.30 -13.52 23.29
N LEU A 74 -0.20 -12.78 23.46
CA LEU A 74 0.18 -12.25 24.76
C LEU A 74 -0.80 -11.12 25.07
N PRO A 75 -1.49 -11.16 26.21
CA PRO A 75 -2.51 -10.17 26.53
C PRO A 75 -1.91 -8.77 26.51
N MET A 76 -2.56 -7.86 25.77
CA MET A 76 -2.16 -6.47 25.48
C MET A 76 -1.96 -5.59 26.73
N ARG A 77 -2.12 -6.14 27.93
CA ARG A 77 -1.98 -5.45 29.22
C ARG A 77 -0.58 -5.54 29.84
N SER A 78 0.35 -6.36 29.32
CA SER A 78 1.64 -6.61 30.00
C SER A 78 2.84 -5.79 29.50
N ARG A 79 2.66 -4.88 28.53
CA ARG A 79 3.79 -4.10 27.95
C ARG A 79 3.90 -2.65 28.43
N TRP A 80 3.28 -2.29 29.55
CA TRP A 80 3.56 -1.02 30.20
C TRP A 80 4.73 -1.20 31.17
N LYS A 81 5.96 -1.06 30.65
CA LYS A 81 7.12 -0.84 31.51
C LYS A 81 7.15 0.65 31.90
N PRO A 82 7.11 1.01 33.20
CA PRO A 82 7.02 2.39 33.67
C PRO A 82 8.29 3.24 33.42
N GLY A 83 9.28 2.74 32.66
CA GLY A 83 10.51 3.46 32.34
C GLY A 83 10.45 4.37 31.11
N LEU A 84 9.43 4.24 30.25
CA LEU A 84 9.32 5.05 29.02
C LEU A 84 8.99 6.53 29.25
N GLY A 85 8.56 6.91 30.45
CA GLY A 85 8.30 8.31 30.81
C GLY A 85 9.58 9.15 30.92
N LEU A 86 10.70 8.55 31.34
CA LEU A 86 11.96 9.28 31.55
C LEU A 86 12.66 9.63 30.22
N ALA A 87 12.53 8.77 29.20
CA ALA A 87 13.11 9.05 27.88
C ALA A 87 12.39 10.22 27.19
N ALA A 88 11.07 10.31 27.28
CA ALA A 88 10.30 11.43 26.72
C ALA A 88 10.62 12.76 27.43
N ALA A 89 10.79 12.75 28.76
CA ALA A 89 11.16 13.93 29.52
C ALA A 89 12.58 14.43 29.16
N ALA A 90 13.54 13.53 28.98
CA ALA A 90 14.90 13.88 28.59
C ALA A 90 14.97 14.54 27.20
N VAL A 91 14.17 14.04 26.24
CA VAL A 91 14.10 14.61 24.89
C VAL A 91 13.47 16.01 24.92
N LEU A 92 12.42 16.23 25.71
CA LEU A 92 11.80 17.55 25.84
C LEU A 92 12.72 18.58 26.51
N VAL A 93 13.48 18.17 27.53
CA VAL A 93 14.47 19.05 28.18
C VAL A 93 15.61 19.40 27.23
N LEU A 94 16.10 18.43 26.46
CA LEU A 94 17.12 18.69 25.43
C LEU A 94 16.59 19.61 24.32
N ALA A 95 15.37 19.37 23.83
CA ALA A 95 14.73 20.22 22.83
C ALA A 95 14.52 21.66 23.34
N ALA A 96 14.07 21.81 24.58
CA ALA A 96 13.95 23.12 25.24
C ALA A 96 15.31 23.80 25.40
N ALA A 97 16.35 23.07 25.81
CA ALA A 97 17.70 23.61 25.93
C ALA A 97 18.27 24.07 24.57
N THR A 98 18.03 23.31 23.49
CA THR A 98 18.46 23.72 22.13
C THR A 98 17.69 24.93 21.62
N ALA A 99 16.41 25.06 21.95
CA ALA A 99 15.59 26.22 21.59
C ALA A 99 16.02 27.48 22.36
N ILE A 100 16.40 27.35 23.63
CA ILE A 100 16.91 28.46 24.45
C ILE A 100 18.34 28.84 24.02
N ALA A 101 19.16 27.90 23.58
CA ALA A 101 20.56 28.15 23.20
C ALA A 101 20.77 28.65 21.75
N ASN A 102 19.72 28.66 20.91
CA ASN A 102 19.79 29.01 19.48
C ASN A 102 20.89 28.22 18.75
N LEU A 103 20.93 26.91 18.98
CA LEU A 103 21.92 25.99 18.42
C LEU A 103 21.48 25.54 17.03
N GLU A 104 22.14 26.03 15.98
CA GLU A 104 21.90 25.59 14.60
C GLU A 104 22.96 24.56 14.19
N VAL A 105 22.52 23.32 13.93
CA VAL A 105 23.39 22.24 13.44
C VAL A 105 22.99 21.94 12.01
N ARG A 106 23.86 22.30 11.06
CA ARG A 106 23.67 21.96 9.64
C ARG A 106 24.70 20.93 9.23
N TYR A 107 24.22 19.85 8.64
CA TYR A 107 25.03 18.78 8.07
C TYR A 107 24.86 18.84 6.55
N ASP A 108 25.92 19.19 5.84
CA ASP A 108 25.98 19.22 4.38
C ASP A 108 27.18 18.41 3.90
N ALA A 109 27.28 18.15 2.60
CA ALA A 109 28.34 17.34 1.98
C ALA A 109 29.77 17.85 2.25
N SER A 110 29.92 19.08 2.78
CA SER A 110 31.19 19.70 3.15
C SER A 110 31.56 19.60 4.65
N GLY A 111 30.73 18.96 5.49
CA GLY A 111 31.01 18.69 6.90
C GLY A 111 29.94 19.21 7.88
N LEU A 112 30.14 18.93 9.17
CA LEU A 112 29.26 19.36 10.26
C LEU A 112 29.61 20.78 10.70
N VAL A 113 28.69 21.73 10.52
CA VAL A 113 28.82 23.10 11.03
C VAL A 113 27.88 23.28 12.22
N VAL A 114 28.45 23.51 13.40
CA VAL A 114 27.71 23.81 14.63
C VAL A 114 27.84 25.30 14.93
N ARG A 115 26.72 26.03 14.87
CA ARG A 115 26.68 27.46 15.18
C ARG A 115 26.00 27.66 16.54
N THR A 116 26.80 27.99 17.55
CA THR A 116 26.32 28.43 18.88
C THR A 116 26.48 29.95 18.96
N GLY A 117 25.39 30.71 19.05
CA GLY A 117 25.53 32.15 19.23
C GLY A 117 24.23 32.92 19.40
N TRP A 118 24.12 33.64 20.52
CA TRP A 118 23.34 34.87 20.61
C TRP A 118 24.25 36.00 20.15
N ALA A 119 24.31 36.24 18.85
CA ALA A 119 25.06 37.37 18.30
C ALA A 119 24.18 38.12 17.31
N ARG A 120 23.92 39.37 17.71
CA ARG A 120 23.50 40.53 16.90
C ARG A 120 23.88 40.34 15.43
N GLY A 121 22.89 40.44 14.55
CA GLY A 121 23.11 40.33 13.12
C GLY A 121 23.95 41.49 12.60
N ASP A 122 25.06 41.15 11.95
CA ASP A 122 25.53 41.85 10.76
C ASP A 122 25.78 40.79 9.70
N GLY A 123 24.69 40.36 9.07
CA GLY A 123 24.70 39.58 7.84
C GLY A 123 24.74 40.52 6.66
N ALA A 124 25.94 41.03 6.34
CA ALA A 124 26.21 41.73 5.11
C ALA A 124 25.89 40.81 3.92
N THR A 125 24.81 41.11 3.22
CA THR A 125 24.62 40.73 1.82
C THR A 125 25.68 41.45 1.00
N VAL A 126 26.70 40.73 0.56
CA VAL A 126 27.62 41.19 -0.49
C VAL A 126 26.84 41.22 -1.81
N GLN A 127 26.18 42.34 -2.06
CA GLN A 127 25.92 42.81 -3.40
C GLN A 127 26.85 43.98 -3.67
N ASN A 128 27.60 43.84 -4.76
CA ASN A 128 28.54 44.78 -5.30
C ASN A 128 27.86 46.14 -5.56
N THR A 129 28.23 47.18 -4.82
CA THR A 129 28.03 48.56 -5.27
C THR A 129 29.36 49.29 -5.18
N GLY A 130 29.81 49.72 -6.36
CA GLY A 130 30.71 50.86 -6.44
C GLY A 130 30.05 52.05 -5.76
N GLN A 131 30.86 52.65 -4.88
CA GLN A 131 30.89 54.07 -4.53
C GLN A 131 29.70 54.71 -3.81
N ASP A 132 30.14 55.48 -2.81
CA ASP A 132 29.49 56.60 -2.14
C ASP A 132 28.40 56.29 -1.12
N SER A 133 28.81 56.24 0.15
CA SER A 133 28.37 57.24 1.14
C SER A 133 29.17 57.15 2.43
N ARG A 134 29.85 58.26 2.75
CA ARG A 134 30.41 58.58 4.08
C ARG A 134 29.27 58.98 5.03
N ALA A 135 29.53 58.78 6.34
CA ALA A 135 28.76 59.17 7.53
C ALA A 135 27.65 58.17 7.92
N ALA A 136 27.49 57.71 9.17
CA ALA A 136 27.86 58.30 10.44
C ALA A 136 28.17 57.23 11.51
N ASN A 137 29.25 57.43 12.25
CA ASN A 137 29.57 56.69 13.46
C ASN A 137 28.85 57.39 14.64
N GLY A 138 27.68 56.89 15.04
CA GLY A 138 26.87 57.43 16.12
C GLY A 138 27.00 56.59 17.39
N ALA A 139 27.74 57.10 18.37
CA ALA A 139 27.83 56.52 19.71
C ALA A 139 26.43 56.35 20.34
N ILE A 140 26.12 55.14 20.82
CA ILE A 140 24.89 54.84 21.56
C ILE A 140 24.92 55.65 22.87
N GLN A 141 24.05 56.64 23.00
CA GLN A 141 23.96 57.49 24.19
C GLN A 141 23.21 56.77 25.33
N PRO A 142 23.65 56.89 26.60
CA PRO A 142 23.08 56.17 27.75
C PRO A 142 21.60 56.47 28.05
N ALA A 143 21.05 57.56 27.48
CA ALA A 143 19.64 57.91 27.62
C ALA A 143 18.70 56.98 26.83
N SER A 144 19.10 56.50 25.64
CA SER A 144 18.26 55.60 24.83
C SER A 144 18.15 54.20 25.46
N PHE A 145 19.23 53.74 26.10
CA PHE A 145 19.25 52.46 26.81
C PHE A 145 18.29 52.45 28.01
N ARG A 146 18.20 53.56 28.76
CA ARG A 146 17.24 53.68 29.87
C ARG A 146 15.79 53.65 29.38
N SER A 147 15.48 54.26 28.24
CA SER A 147 14.13 54.18 27.67
C SER A 147 13.77 52.78 27.17
N GLU A 148 14.74 52.04 26.63
CA GLU A 148 14.55 50.65 26.20
C GLU A 148 14.28 49.72 27.39
N LEU A 149 15.01 49.90 28.50
CA LEU A 149 14.78 49.15 29.75
C LEU A 149 13.38 49.40 30.32
N GLN A 150 12.92 50.64 30.34
CA GLN A 150 11.57 50.97 30.82
C GLN A 150 10.48 50.41 29.91
N ALA A 151 10.69 50.36 28.59
CA ALA A 151 9.76 49.74 27.66
C ALA A 151 9.69 48.21 27.88
N LEU A 152 10.83 47.57 28.14
CA LEU A 152 10.90 46.14 28.45
C LEU A 152 10.17 45.80 29.75
N GLU A 153 10.35 46.59 30.80
CA GLU A 153 9.71 46.38 32.10
C GLU A 153 8.18 46.52 32.03
N ARG A 154 7.66 47.42 31.18
CA ARG A 154 6.22 47.52 30.90
C ARG A 154 5.69 46.29 30.19
N ARG A 155 6.45 45.78 29.21
CA ARG A 155 6.07 44.60 28.42
C ARG A 155 6.07 43.33 29.27
N LEU A 156 6.99 43.21 30.23
CA LEU A 156 7.01 42.11 31.20
C LEU A 156 5.79 42.16 32.12
N ARG A 157 5.44 43.33 32.66
CA ARG A 157 4.22 43.47 33.48
C ARG A 157 2.93 43.12 32.72
N ASP A 158 2.83 43.52 31.46
CA ASP A 158 1.66 43.19 30.61
C ASP A 158 1.57 41.67 30.34
N LEU A 159 2.71 41.01 30.16
CA LEU A 159 2.78 39.54 30.02
C LEU A 159 2.45 38.82 31.33
N GLU A 160 2.86 39.33 32.49
CA GLU A 160 2.49 38.76 33.78
C GLU A 160 0.99 38.88 34.07
N ILE A 161 0.38 40.03 33.76
CA ILE A 161 -1.06 40.24 33.91
C ILE A 161 -1.85 39.32 32.97
N SER A 162 -1.43 39.18 31.71
CA SER A 162 -2.09 38.29 30.75
C SER A 162 -1.85 36.81 31.03
N ALA A 163 -0.72 36.43 31.64
CA ALA A 163 -0.48 35.08 32.13
C ALA A 163 -1.34 34.74 33.36
N ALA A 164 -1.54 35.71 34.27
CA ALA A 164 -2.41 35.54 35.44
C ALA A 164 -3.90 35.42 35.06
N ALA A 165 -4.32 36.02 33.93
CA ALA A 165 -5.68 35.92 33.41
C ALA A 165 -5.98 34.62 32.64
N ARG A 166 -4.97 33.78 32.36
CA ARG A 166 -5.22 32.47 31.72
C ARG A 166 -5.81 31.49 32.73
N PRO A 167 -6.96 30.87 32.43
CA PRO A 167 -7.50 29.82 33.30
C PRO A 167 -6.49 28.67 33.36
N SER A 168 -6.05 28.36 34.58
CA SER A 168 -5.10 27.26 34.82
C SER A 168 -5.62 25.93 34.28
N ALA A 169 -4.72 25.07 33.82
CA ALA A 169 -5.03 23.74 33.25
C ALA A 169 -5.90 22.86 34.17
N GLY A 170 -5.95 23.14 35.47
CA GLY A 170 -6.85 22.47 36.41
C GLY A 170 -8.35 22.66 36.12
N SER A 171 -8.76 23.76 35.47
CA SER A 171 -10.17 23.99 35.12
C SER A 171 -10.65 23.06 33.99
N LEU A 172 -9.75 22.66 33.08
CA LEU A 172 -10.03 21.74 31.98
C LEU A 172 -10.25 20.30 32.48
N GLN A 173 -9.51 19.85 33.50
CA GLN A 173 -9.77 18.54 34.15
C GLN A 173 -11.13 18.50 34.86
N THR A 174 -11.54 19.58 35.54
CA THR A 174 -12.87 19.63 36.19
C THR A 174 -14.04 19.74 35.21
N ALA A 175 -13.84 20.23 33.98
CA ALA A 175 -14.86 20.22 32.95
C ALA A 175 -15.10 18.79 32.41
N SER A 176 -14.04 18.00 32.25
CA SER A 176 -14.14 16.60 31.82
C SER A 176 -14.73 15.68 32.91
N ALA A 177 -14.57 16.02 34.19
CA ALA A 177 -15.15 15.28 35.32
C ALA A 177 -16.65 15.59 35.56
N ARG A 178 -17.22 16.58 34.85
CA ARG A 178 -18.65 16.94 34.90
C ARG A 178 -19.45 16.50 33.68
N MET A 179 -18.80 15.96 32.65
CA MET A 179 -19.51 15.38 31.51
C MET A 179 -20.11 14.05 31.95
N ASP A 180 -21.43 14.01 31.99
CA ASP A 180 -22.20 12.81 32.28
C ASP A 180 -21.86 11.69 31.27
N ASP A 181 -21.83 10.44 31.72
CA ASP A 181 -21.46 9.29 30.87
C ASP A 181 -22.33 9.22 29.60
N ALA A 182 -23.59 9.66 29.71
CA ALA A 182 -24.52 9.77 28.59
C ALA A 182 -24.11 10.83 27.54
N GLU A 183 -23.38 11.86 27.94
CA GLU A 183 -22.81 12.89 27.07
C GLU A 183 -21.53 12.39 26.39
N MET A 184 -20.69 11.65 27.12
CA MET A 184 -19.50 10.99 26.56
C MET A 184 -19.89 9.96 25.49
N LEU A 185 -20.88 9.10 25.75
CA LEU A 185 -21.37 8.12 24.76
C LEU A 185 -22.03 8.77 23.55
N ARG A 186 -22.62 9.96 23.69
CA ARG A 186 -23.11 10.75 22.55
C ARG A 186 -21.94 11.29 21.71
N ARG A 187 -20.90 11.81 22.36
CA ARG A 187 -19.68 12.30 21.69
C ARG A 187 -18.96 11.18 20.93
N VAL A 188 -18.82 10.00 21.54
CA VAL A 188 -18.18 8.84 20.89
C VAL A 188 -18.98 8.38 19.68
N ARG A 189 -20.32 8.26 19.79
CA ARG A 189 -21.17 7.91 18.64
C ARG A 189 -21.06 8.91 17.50
N GLN A 190 -20.97 10.20 17.82
CA GLN A 190 -20.74 11.25 16.82
C GLN A 190 -19.37 11.09 16.13
N ILE A 191 -18.30 10.85 16.88
CA ILE A 191 -16.96 10.64 16.33
C ILE A 191 -16.91 9.37 15.46
N VAL A 192 -17.59 8.30 15.85
CA VAL A 192 -17.67 7.07 15.05
C VAL A 192 -18.42 7.32 13.73
N GLY A 193 -19.55 8.03 13.75
CA GLY A 193 -20.25 8.41 12.51
C GLY A 193 -19.41 9.31 11.60
N ASP A 194 -18.66 10.25 12.17
CA ASP A 194 -17.72 11.10 11.42
C ASP A 194 -16.53 10.29 10.85
N ALA A 195 -16.08 9.25 11.56
CA ALA A 195 -15.02 8.36 11.09
C ALA A 195 -15.51 7.43 9.97
N GLU A 196 -16.71 6.86 10.10
CA GLU A 196 -17.33 6.00 9.09
C GLU A 196 -17.58 6.75 7.78
N SER A 197 -18.09 7.99 7.85
CA SER A 197 -18.29 8.82 6.65
C SER A 197 -16.98 9.14 5.92
N ARG A 198 -15.89 9.43 6.67
CA ARG A 198 -14.55 9.62 6.09
C ARG A 198 -14.00 8.32 5.49
N GLN A 199 -14.21 7.19 6.17
CA GLN A 199 -13.78 5.88 5.67
C GLN A 199 -14.51 5.51 4.38
N GLN A 200 -15.81 5.79 4.26
CA GLN A 200 -16.58 5.53 3.04
C GLN A 200 -16.04 6.29 1.83
N ILE A 201 -15.64 7.55 1.99
CA ILE A 201 -15.09 8.37 0.90
C ILE A 201 -13.75 7.80 0.42
N ILE A 202 -12.85 7.45 1.36
CA ILE A 202 -11.52 6.89 1.03
C ILE A 202 -11.66 5.53 0.34
N VAL A 203 -12.58 4.68 0.81
CA VAL A 203 -12.83 3.36 0.21
C VAL A 203 -13.36 3.49 -1.22
N ALA A 204 -14.25 4.45 -1.49
CA ALA A 204 -14.77 4.69 -2.85
C ALA A 204 -13.67 5.14 -3.82
N GLU A 205 -12.79 6.04 -3.39
CA GLU A 205 -11.66 6.49 -4.19
C GLU A 205 -10.70 5.33 -4.51
N ARG A 206 -10.37 4.52 -3.50
CA ARG A 206 -9.47 3.38 -3.69
C ARG A 206 -10.07 2.31 -4.60
N LEU A 207 -11.39 2.09 -4.53
CA LEU A 207 -12.08 1.14 -5.39
C LEU A 207 -12.04 1.59 -6.87
N LEU A 208 -12.21 2.89 -7.13
CA LEU A 208 -12.12 3.44 -8.50
C LEU A 208 -10.70 3.30 -9.07
N GLU A 209 -9.67 3.46 -8.25
CA GLU A 209 -8.28 3.24 -8.65
C GLU A 209 -8.04 1.77 -9.05
N VAL A 210 -8.50 0.82 -8.22
CA VAL A 210 -8.38 -0.61 -8.49
C VAL A 210 -9.12 -1.02 -9.77
N MET A 211 -10.31 -0.48 -10.02
CA MET A 211 -11.04 -0.77 -11.26
C MET A 211 -10.27 -0.29 -12.50
N ARG A 212 -9.67 0.91 -12.45
CA ARG A 212 -8.87 1.44 -13.56
C ARG A 212 -7.63 0.60 -13.83
N ASP A 213 -6.99 0.09 -12.79
CA ASP A 213 -5.81 -0.76 -12.94
C ASP A 213 -6.19 -2.13 -13.57
N PHE A 214 -7.32 -2.72 -13.16
CA PHE A 214 -7.85 -3.93 -13.80
C PHE A 214 -8.18 -3.72 -15.27
N ASP A 215 -8.82 -2.60 -15.63
CA ASP A 215 -9.15 -2.30 -17.02
C ASP A 215 -7.89 -2.12 -17.88
N ARG A 216 -6.85 -1.44 -17.36
CA ARG A 216 -5.56 -1.34 -18.06
C ARG A 216 -4.93 -2.71 -18.26
N GLN A 217 -4.91 -3.55 -17.23
CA GLN A 217 -4.30 -4.88 -17.33
C GLN A 217 -5.04 -5.75 -18.34
N ARG A 218 -6.38 -5.73 -18.32
CA ARG A 218 -7.20 -6.42 -19.31
C ARG A 218 -6.92 -5.95 -20.73
N GLN A 219 -6.74 -4.65 -20.97
CA GLN A 219 -6.40 -4.14 -22.30
C GLN A 219 -5.02 -4.62 -22.77
N VAL A 220 -4.03 -4.66 -21.86
CA VAL A 220 -2.69 -5.20 -22.16
C VAL A 220 -2.77 -6.69 -22.50
N ASP A 221 -3.55 -7.46 -21.75
CA ASP A 221 -3.74 -8.89 -21.97
C ASP A 221 -4.44 -9.16 -23.30
N LEU A 222 -5.49 -8.39 -23.63
CA LEU A 222 -6.18 -8.50 -24.92
C LEU A 222 -5.23 -8.20 -26.08
N ALA A 223 -4.40 -7.15 -25.97
CA ALA A 223 -3.40 -6.83 -26.97
C ALA A 223 -2.27 -7.89 -27.08
N ALA A 224 -1.96 -8.61 -26.00
CA ALA A 224 -1.04 -9.73 -26.04
C ALA A 224 -1.66 -10.95 -26.74
N ILE A 225 -2.92 -11.27 -26.44
CA ILE A 225 -3.67 -12.37 -27.08
C ILE A 225 -3.84 -12.11 -28.58
N GLU A 226 -4.19 -10.89 -28.98
CA GLU A 226 -4.34 -10.52 -30.39
C GLU A 226 -3.03 -10.68 -31.17
N ARG A 227 -1.91 -10.23 -30.59
CA ARG A 227 -0.58 -10.46 -31.17
C ARG A 227 -0.24 -11.95 -31.27
N GLY A 228 -0.54 -12.72 -30.22
CA GLY A 228 -0.36 -14.17 -30.21
C GLY A 228 -1.12 -14.84 -31.36
N LEU A 229 -2.42 -14.56 -31.48
CA LEU A 229 -3.26 -15.08 -32.57
C LEU A 229 -2.73 -14.71 -33.97
N GLY A 230 -2.27 -13.47 -34.15
CA GLY A 230 -1.65 -13.03 -35.40
C GLY A 230 -0.38 -13.82 -35.76
N THR A 231 0.47 -14.15 -34.78
CA THR A 231 1.67 -14.96 -35.02
C THR A 231 1.35 -16.39 -35.46
N TYR A 232 0.34 -17.03 -34.85
CA TYR A 232 -0.08 -18.38 -35.27
C TYR A 232 -0.69 -18.39 -36.67
N GLN A 233 -1.51 -17.39 -37.00
CA GLN A 233 -2.05 -17.25 -38.36
C GLN A 233 -0.94 -17.02 -39.41
N GLY A 234 0.09 -16.23 -39.06
CA GLY A 234 1.27 -16.03 -39.89
C GLY A 234 2.04 -17.31 -40.16
N LEU A 235 2.27 -18.12 -39.12
CA LEU A 235 2.96 -19.42 -39.23
C LEU A 235 2.17 -20.40 -40.09
N THR A 236 0.85 -20.53 -39.88
CA THR A 236 0.01 -21.41 -40.70
C THR A 236 -0.01 -20.99 -42.16
N ASN A 237 -0.04 -19.68 -42.45
CA ASN A 237 -0.01 -19.18 -43.83
C ASN A 237 1.33 -19.45 -44.51
N ALA A 238 2.45 -19.31 -43.78
CA ALA A 238 3.78 -19.62 -44.28
C ALA A 238 3.93 -21.12 -44.58
N GLU A 239 3.42 -21.99 -43.71
CA GLU A 239 3.47 -23.44 -43.87
C GLU A 239 2.59 -23.93 -45.04
N ILE A 240 1.39 -23.34 -45.21
CA ILE A 240 0.53 -23.59 -46.38
C ILE A 240 1.21 -23.11 -47.68
N ALA A 241 1.88 -21.96 -47.67
CA ALA A 241 2.62 -21.48 -48.83
C ALA A 241 3.77 -22.43 -49.21
N GLN A 242 4.51 -22.93 -48.21
CA GLN A 242 5.59 -23.89 -48.42
C GLN A 242 5.08 -25.24 -48.96
N GLN A 243 3.96 -25.75 -48.43
CA GLN A 243 3.32 -26.97 -48.95
C GLN A 243 2.90 -26.82 -50.42
N ARG A 244 2.30 -25.67 -50.79
CA ARG A 244 1.91 -25.38 -52.18
C ARG A 244 3.13 -25.36 -53.11
N ASP A 245 4.23 -24.77 -52.66
CA ASP A 245 5.44 -24.69 -53.48
C ASP A 245 6.09 -26.07 -53.69
N MET A 246 6.12 -26.90 -52.64
CA MET A 246 6.55 -28.30 -52.72
C MET A 246 5.70 -29.11 -53.71
N LEU A 247 4.37 -28.99 -53.65
CA LEU A 247 3.46 -29.66 -54.61
C LEU A 247 3.71 -29.23 -56.05
N ASN A 248 3.95 -27.93 -56.29
CA ASN A 248 4.30 -27.42 -57.62
C ASN A 248 5.63 -27.98 -58.14
N GLN A 249 6.63 -28.16 -57.26
CA GLN A 249 7.88 -28.80 -57.64
C GLN A 249 7.68 -30.26 -58.04
N LEU A 250 6.90 -31.02 -57.26
CA LEU A 250 6.56 -32.41 -57.59
C LEU A 250 5.84 -32.50 -58.94
N TYR A 251 4.86 -31.63 -59.18
CA TYR A 251 4.14 -31.58 -60.46
C TYR A 251 5.07 -31.27 -61.65
N ARG A 252 6.02 -30.34 -61.47
CA ARG A 252 7.03 -30.01 -62.51
C ARG A 252 8.03 -31.13 -62.78
N VAL A 253 8.32 -31.99 -61.80
CA VAL A 253 9.19 -33.15 -61.97
C VAL A 253 8.43 -34.27 -62.68
N ALA A 254 7.19 -34.55 -62.27
CA ALA A 254 6.32 -35.52 -62.92
C ALA A 254 6.07 -35.17 -64.40
N ALA A 255 5.75 -33.91 -64.70
CA ALA A 255 5.55 -33.43 -66.08
C ALA A 255 6.82 -33.51 -66.96
N ARG A 256 8.01 -33.63 -66.36
CA ARG A 256 9.27 -33.83 -67.10
C ARG A 256 9.61 -35.30 -67.34
N GLN A 257 9.01 -36.24 -66.60
CA GLN A 257 9.22 -37.68 -66.80
C GLN A 257 8.32 -38.28 -67.90
N GLU A 258 7.24 -37.60 -68.29
CA GLU A 258 6.32 -38.06 -69.34
C GLU A 258 6.73 -37.65 -70.78
N LYS A 259 7.90 -37.01 -70.97
CA LYS A 259 8.47 -36.67 -72.28
C LYS A 259 9.74 -37.47 -72.55
#